data_AF-A0A2B6RL40-F1
#
_entry.id   AF-A0A2B6RL40-F1
#
_cell.length_a   1.000
_cell.length_b   1.000
_cell.length_c   1.000
_cell.angle_alpha   90.00
_cell.angle_beta   90.00
_cell.angle_gamma   90.00
#
_symmetry.space_group_name_H-M   'P 1'
#
loop_
_entity.id
_entity.type
_entity.pdbx_description
1 polymer ?
#
loop_
_entity_poly.entity_id
_entity_poly.type
_entity_poly.pdbx_seq_one_letter_code
_entity_poly.pdbx_strand_id
1 'polypeptide(L)'
;TAAEVLYWDAYWGEDNDVWLDLGRSRWVKAEHYYWRPFKAISKFPEGYEVSYCDGINGAYKGSINSKEPLTVFFRKEGWIDIGGNRWTPEKHFDIVDIR
;
A
#
# COMPACT_ATOMS: atom_id res chain seq x y z
N THR A 1 9.53 -20.92 14.57
CA THR A 1 9.51 -20.25 13.25
C THR A 1 8.27 -19.40 13.19
N ALA A 2 8.40 -18.12 12.84
CA ALA A 2 7.23 -17.24 12.67
C ALA A 2 6.35 -17.77 11.54
N ALA A 3 5.03 -17.71 11.71
CA ALA A 3 4.09 -18.11 10.68
C ALA A 3 3.97 -17.00 9.62
N GLU A 4 3.82 -17.38 8.35
CA GLU A 4 3.47 -16.43 7.29
C GLU A 4 1.98 -16.05 7.41
N VAL A 5 1.67 -14.77 7.21
CA VAL A 5 0.29 -14.28 7.31
C VAL A 5 -0.07 -13.34 6.17
N LEU A 6 -1.29 -13.54 5.64
CA LEU A 6 -1.95 -12.60 4.74
C LEU A 6 -2.88 -11.68 5.56
N TYR A 7 -2.90 -10.40 5.21
CA TYR A 7 -3.70 -9.39 5.90
C TYR A 7 -4.60 -8.63 4.93
N TRP A 8 -5.67 -8.06 5.47
CA TRP A 8 -6.64 -7.25 4.71
C TRP A 8 -6.40 -5.75 4.88
N ASP A 9 -5.93 -5.37 6.06
CA ASP A 9 -5.61 -3.99 6.41
C ASP A 9 -4.37 -3.92 7.31
N ALA A 10 -3.69 -2.77 7.34
CA ALA A 10 -2.54 -2.53 8.18
C ALA A 10 -2.59 -1.14 8.82
N TYR A 11 -2.29 -1.10 10.12
CA TYR A 11 -1.99 0.14 10.84
C TYR A 11 -0.47 0.30 10.93
N TRP A 12 -0.02 1.50 10.60
CA TRP A 12 1.40 1.87 10.53
C TRP A 12 1.69 2.93 11.60
N GLY A 13 2.01 2.46 12.81
CA GLY A 13 2.40 3.32 13.92
C GLY A 13 3.85 3.81 13.83
N GLU A 14 4.24 4.63 14.80
CA GLU A 14 5.62 5.07 14.97
C GLU A 14 6.54 3.89 15.37
N ASP A 15 7.85 4.06 15.22
CA ASP A 15 8.88 3.08 15.64
C ASP A 15 8.68 1.65 15.11
N ASN A 16 8.11 1.51 13.91
CA ASN A 16 7.75 0.24 13.27
C ASN A 16 6.68 -0.57 14.03
N ASP A 17 5.80 0.08 14.81
CA ASP A 17 4.62 -0.56 15.40
C ASP A 17 3.56 -0.83 14.33
N VAL A 18 3.74 -1.95 13.62
CA VAL A 18 2.84 -2.39 12.56
C VAL A 18 1.85 -3.41 13.10
N TRP A 19 0.57 -3.16 12.85
CA TRP A 19 -0.50 -4.10 13.16
C TRP A 19 -1.21 -4.53 11.88
N LEU A 20 -1.47 -5.83 11.75
CA LEU A 20 -2.10 -6.43 10.60
C LEU A 20 -3.51 -6.88 10.97
N ASP A 21 -4.53 -6.42 10.25
CA ASP A 21 -5.88 -6.97 10.33
C ASP A 21 -5.94 -8.25 9.48
N LEU A 22 -6.10 -9.38 10.15
CA LEU A 22 -6.26 -10.68 9.50
C LEU A 22 -7.70 -10.93 9.02
N GLY A 23 -8.51 -9.89 8.97
CA GLY A 23 -9.90 -9.87 8.57
C GLY A 23 -10.83 -9.87 9.78
N ARG A 24 -11.99 -9.22 9.61
CA ARG A 24 -13.03 -9.07 10.65
C ARG A 24 -12.51 -8.34 11.89
N SER A 25 -11.60 -7.38 11.70
CA SER A 25 -10.99 -6.57 12.76
C SER A 25 -10.18 -7.40 13.77
N ARG A 26 -9.52 -8.46 13.29
CA ARG A 26 -8.63 -9.29 14.09
C ARG A 26 -7.20 -8.80 13.89
N TRP A 27 -6.82 -7.86 14.73
CA TRP A 27 -5.52 -7.20 14.69
C TRP A 27 -4.45 -8.02 15.41
N VAL A 28 -3.31 -8.20 14.75
CA VAL A 28 -2.12 -8.84 15.32
C VAL A 28 -0.89 -7.96 15.11
N LYS A 29 0.07 -8.02 16.03
CA LYS A 29 1.36 -7.36 15.84
C LYS A 29 2.17 -8.05 14.75
N ALA A 30 2.65 -7.28 13.78
CA ALA A 30 3.35 -7.79 12.61
C ALA A 30 4.71 -8.42 12.96
N GLU A 31 5.36 -7.97 14.05
CA GLU A 31 6.67 -8.49 14.51
C GLU A 31 6.67 -9.99 14.87
N HIS A 32 5.50 -10.59 15.09
CA HIS A 32 5.36 -12.01 15.42
C HIS A 32 5.18 -12.91 14.19
N TYR A 33 5.09 -12.32 12.99
CA TYR A 33 4.76 -13.03 11.75
C TYR A 33 5.77 -12.71 10.65
N TYR A 34 5.87 -13.63 9.69
CA TYR A 34 6.43 -13.30 8.40
C TYR A 34 5.32 -12.67 7.54
N TRP A 35 5.54 -11.47 7.03
CA TRP A 35 4.55 -10.77 6.22
C TRP A 35 5.27 -9.88 5.20
N ARG A 36 4.56 -9.56 4.12
CA ARG A 36 5.03 -8.64 3.09
C ARG A 36 3.89 -7.74 2.65
N PRO A 37 4.13 -6.44 2.44
CA PRO A 37 3.10 -5.57 1.92
C PRO A 37 2.81 -5.87 0.45
N PHE A 38 1.56 -5.65 0.05
CA PHE A 38 1.18 -5.67 -1.37
C PHE A 38 2.02 -4.67 -2.17
N LYS A 39 2.24 -4.99 -3.45
CA LYS A 39 2.92 -4.09 -4.37
C LYS A 39 1.98 -3.63 -5.47
N ALA A 40 2.22 -2.43 -5.96
CA ALA A 40 1.50 -1.84 -7.08
C ALA A 40 2.50 -1.49 -8.19
N ILE A 41 2.20 -1.92 -9.42
CA ILE A 41 3.01 -1.61 -10.61
C ILE A 41 2.16 -0.75 -11.54
N SER A 42 2.70 0.37 -12.02
CA SER A 42 1.99 1.24 -12.96
C SER A 42 1.63 0.48 -14.24
N LYS A 43 0.38 0.61 -14.69
CA LYS A 43 -0.08 0.09 -15.99
C LYS A 43 0.48 0.86 -17.18
N PHE A 44 1.03 2.04 -16.94
CA PHE A 44 1.56 2.92 -17.98
C PHE A 44 3.05 2.66 -18.25
N PRO A 45 3.58 3.06 -19.42
CA PRO A 45 5.01 2.99 -19.70
C PRO A 45 5.87 3.80 -18.72
N GLU A 46 7.14 3.43 -18.59
CA GLU A 46 8.14 4.21 -17.85
C GLU A 46 8.14 5.68 -18.33
N GLY A 47 8.17 6.61 -17.39
CA GLY A 47 8.11 8.05 -17.64
C GLY A 47 6.69 8.63 -17.71
N TYR A 48 5.63 7.80 -17.78
CA TYR A 48 4.26 8.31 -17.72
C TYR A 48 3.86 8.69 -16.29
N GLU A 49 3.41 9.93 -16.11
CA GLU A 49 3.08 10.47 -14.80
C GLU A 49 1.68 10.04 -14.32
N VAL A 50 1.63 9.42 -13.15
CA VAL A 50 0.40 9.15 -12.40
C VAL A 50 0.41 10.02 -11.14
N SER A 51 -0.58 10.90 -10.99
CA SER A 51 -0.65 11.79 -9.85
C SER A 51 -0.98 11.07 -8.54
N TYR A 52 -0.51 11.66 -7.44
CA TYR A 52 -0.96 11.34 -6.09
C TYR A 52 -1.33 12.62 -5.33
N CYS A 53 -2.22 12.46 -4.36
CA CYS A 53 -2.82 13.52 -3.57
C CYS A 53 -2.55 13.33 -2.07
N ASP A 54 -2.74 14.40 -1.28
CA ASP A 54 -2.63 14.37 0.19
C ASP A 54 -3.88 13.78 0.89
N GLY A 55 -4.44 12.72 0.30
CA GLY A 55 -5.70 12.11 0.73
C GLY A 55 -6.54 11.67 -0.46
N ILE A 56 -7.57 10.87 -0.19
CA ILE A 56 -8.58 10.48 -1.20
C ILE A 56 -9.28 11.75 -1.69
N ASN A 57 -9.24 11.99 -3.00
CA ASN A 57 -9.74 13.22 -3.63
C ASN A 57 -9.15 14.51 -3.03
N GLY A 58 -7.99 14.42 -2.36
CA GLY A 58 -7.30 15.55 -1.77
C GLY A 58 -6.58 16.42 -2.81
N ALA A 59 -5.86 17.43 -2.31
CA ALA A 59 -5.03 18.29 -3.16
C ALA A 59 -3.89 17.49 -3.80
N TYR A 60 -3.54 17.87 -5.03
CA TYR A 60 -2.37 17.34 -5.74
C TYR A 60 -1.09 17.55 -4.92
N LYS A 61 -0.25 16.51 -4.85
CA LYS A 61 1.01 16.52 -4.08
C LYS A 61 2.22 16.11 -4.92
N GLY A 62 2.02 15.42 -6.04
CA GLY A 62 3.08 15.03 -6.96
C GLY A 62 2.66 13.92 -7.93
N SER A 63 3.64 13.34 -8.60
CA SER A 63 3.46 12.26 -9.56
C SER A 63 4.44 11.10 -9.34
N ILE A 64 4.03 9.91 -9.72
CA ILE A 64 4.88 8.72 -9.90
C ILE A 64 5.10 8.57 -11.40
N ASN A 65 6.34 8.39 -11.83
CA ASN A 65 6.68 8.15 -13.23
C ASN A 65 7.53 6.88 -13.46
N SER A 66 7.87 6.17 -12.39
CA SER A 66 8.61 4.91 -12.48
C SER A 66 7.68 3.70 -12.59
N LYS A 67 8.13 2.66 -13.28
CA LYS A 67 7.50 1.33 -13.33
C LYS A 67 7.98 0.41 -12.20
N GLU A 68 8.85 0.89 -11.30
CA GLU A 68 9.25 0.11 -10.14
C GLU A 68 8.04 -0.22 -9.23
N PRO A 69 7.98 -1.43 -8.64
CA PRO A 69 6.90 -1.80 -7.74
C PRO A 69 6.85 -0.91 -6.49
N LEU A 70 5.72 -0.21 -6.32
CA LEU A 70 5.45 0.60 -5.14
C LEU A 70 4.94 -0.26 -4.00
N THR A 71 5.32 0.04 -2.76
CA THR A 71 4.68 -0.53 -1.59
C THR A 71 3.27 0.07 -1.41
N VAL A 72 2.27 -0.79 -1.23
CA VAL A 72 0.90 -0.39 -0.88
C VAL A 72 0.74 -0.52 0.63
N PHE A 73 0.54 0.62 1.28
CA PHE A 73 0.35 0.69 2.73
C PHE A 73 -1.12 0.57 3.12
N PHE A 74 -2.02 1.12 2.31
CA PHE A 74 -3.46 1.08 2.55
C PHE A 74 -4.24 1.04 1.23
N ARG A 75 -5.44 0.44 1.24
CA ARG A 75 -6.38 0.47 0.11
C ARG A 75 -7.74 0.89 0.61
N LYS A 76 -8.35 1.88 -0.04
CA LYS A 76 -9.67 2.38 0.35
C LYS A 76 -10.37 3.03 -0.83
N GLU A 77 -11.63 2.65 -1.06
CA GLU A 77 -12.51 3.32 -2.04
C GLU A 77 -11.92 3.46 -3.45
N GLY A 78 -11.12 2.47 -3.88
CA GLY A 78 -10.45 2.48 -5.18
C GLY A 78 -9.18 3.35 -5.24
N TRP A 79 -8.62 3.71 -4.09
CA TRP A 79 -7.34 4.40 -3.95
C TRP A 79 -6.35 3.54 -3.17
N ILE A 80 -5.07 3.75 -3.45
CA ILE A 80 -3.96 3.16 -2.70
C ILE A 80 -3.13 4.26 -2.05
N ASP A 81 -2.75 4.07 -0.79
CA ASP A 81 -1.70 4.88 -0.14
C ASP A 81 -0.34 4.23 -0.40
N ILE A 82 0.55 4.98 -1.05
CA ILE A 82 1.93 4.57 -1.34
C ILE A 82 2.93 5.12 -0.29
N GLY A 83 2.42 5.47 0.89
CA GLY A 83 3.17 5.86 2.08
C GLY A 83 3.30 7.38 2.21
N GLY A 84 3.33 7.88 3.44
CA GLY A 84 3.44 9.32 3.72
C GLY A 84 2.19 10.11 3.31
N ASN A 85 1.00 9.50 3.43
CA ASN A 85 -0.28 10.06 3.01
C ASN A 85 -0.22 10.50 1.54
N ARG A 86 0.14 9.57 0.65
CA ARG A 86 0.24 9.81 -0.80
C ARG A 86 -0.72 8.86 -1.50
N TRP A 87 -1.90 9.38 -1.80
CA TRP A 87 -3.00 8.58 -2.32
C TRP A 87 -3.09 8.70 -3.84
N THR A 88 -3.12 7.57 -4.54
CA THR A 88 -3.28 7.53 -6.00
C THR A 88 -4.41 6.57 -6.41
N PRO A 89 -5.11 6.80 -7.53
CA PRO A 89 -6.19 5.93 -7.96
C PRO A 89 -5.70 4.53 -8.30
N GLU A 90 -6.24 3.51 -7.62
CA GLU A 90 -5.85 2.11 -7.78
C GLU A 90 -6.01 1.61 -9.23
N LYS A 91 -7.01 2.13 -9.95
CA LYS A 91 -7.30 1.73 -11.35
C LYS A 91 -6.09 1.86 -12.28
N HIS A 92 -5.12 2.71 -11.96
CA HIS A 92 -3.90 2.93 -12.75
C HIS A 92 -2.80 1.88 -12.49
N PHE A 93 -3.00 0.96 -11.56
CA PHE A 93 -1.99 0.01 -11.12
C PHE A 93 -2.50 -1.43 -11.22
N ASP A 94 -1.56 -2.35 -11.46
CA ASP A 94 -1.74 -3.77 -11.19
C ASP A 94 -1.27 -4.05 -9.76
N ILE A 95 -2.17 -4.59 -8.94
CA ILE A 95 -1.86 -5.00 -7.57
C ILE A 95 -1.31 -6.42 -7.63
N VAL A 96 -0.06 -6.59 -7.20
CA VAL A 96 0.65 -7.85 -7.22
C VAL A 96 1.01 -8.27 -5.79
N ASP A 97 0.76 -9.54 -5.50
CA ASP A 97 1.26 -10.21 -4.31
C ASP A 97 2.63 -10.81 -4.66
N ILE A 98 3.70 -10.12 -4.27
CA ILE A 98 5.07 -10.58 -4.54
C ILE A 98 5.51 -11.44 -3.34
N ARG A 99 5.19 -12.73 -3.41
CA ARG A 99 5.65 -13.76 -2.45
C ARG A 99 7.02 -14.30 -2.84
#